data_AF-A0A9W6RMH9-F1
#
_entry.id   AF-A0A9W6RMH9-F1
#
_cell.length_a   1.000
_cell.length_b   1.000
_cell.length_c   1.000
_cell.angle_alpha   90.00
_cell.angle_beta   90.00
_cell.angle_gamma   90.00
#
_symmetry.space_group_name_H-M   'P 1'
#
loop_
_entity.id
_entity.type
_entity.pdbx_description
1 polymer ?
#
loop_
_entity_poly.entity_id
_entity_poly.type
_entity_poly.pdbx_seq_one_letter_code
_entity_poly.pdbx_strand_id
1 'polypeptide(L)'
;MARWSRFAPDADRRLVKGLHDGDDDVIATLYDVYAERLYDYCMALLDDRRAAADVVHDAFIDAARRAPRLRDRARLRPWLYAAARRRCMQRKLQLEPAEDDPLKSLDFLHREALFLALRHDLTGEDLAMTVGVTLRRAEARLNRAQQRVPDAEEYLLGATAPVVPAALRHRVQHTGTDPELAGYRAEIAARGGALTPEGMPRQPDAPSPLARRWAFTSVGLFSALATAFVVLLVMNPSLPVPDIQWPGGKPHTSTSPAPHPRRSAQAGAPGAGDDQRPTTEPQSMNSPTPTPSPTTSSPGHRPGALVVSPSSIRFRNHATMAALVISARGGPVNWTAAASSPQVTLAQSGGTIDDHGRVEIEVTLNRGLITLPGTATITVSGGTGQVVPVSIAWDISVL
;
A
#
# COMPACT_ATOMS: atom_id res chain seq x y z
N MET A 1 10.04 15.37 -18.20
CA MET A 1 10.29 15.77 -16.80
C MET A 1 9.32 16.89 -16.43
N ALA A 2 8.60 16.74 -15.32
CA ALA A 2 7.61 17.73 -14.86
C ALA A 2 8.30 18.89 -14.13
N ARG A 3 9.02 19.76 -14.87
CA ARG A 3 9.66 20.95 -14.29
C ARG A 3 8.63 22.08 -14.18
N TRP A 4 7.81 22.00 -13.15
CA TRP A 4 6.79 23.00 -12.84
C TRP A 4 7.38 24.39 -12.53
N SER A 5 6.62 25.45 -12.81
CA SER A 5 6.97 26.82 -12.43
C SER A 5 7.06 26.96 -10.90
N ARG A 6 8.05 27.72 -10.40
CA ARG A 6 8.11 28.06 -8.98
C ARG A 6 6.90 28.92 -8.61
N PHE A 7 6.31 28.65 -7.44
CA PHE A 7 5.22 29.46 -6.91
C PHE A 7 5.75 30.82 -6.45
N ALA A 8 4.90 31.85 -6.58
CA ALA A 8 5.22 33.21 -6.17
C ALA A 8 4.35 33.60 -4.95
N PRO A 9 4.93 33.94 -3.79
CA PRO A 9 4.17 34.33 -2.59
C PRO A 9 3.13 35.45 -2.80
N ASP A 10 3.37 36.36 -3.76
CA ASP A 10 2.43 37.43 -4.12
C ASP A 10 1.29 36.97 -5.05
N ALA A 11 1.38 35.79 -5.66
CA ALA A 11 0.24 35.11 -6.27
C ALA A 11 -0.64 34.48 -5.18
N ASP A 12 -0.06 33.72 -4.25
CA ASP A 12 -0.75 33.15 -3.09
C ASP A 12 -1.54 34.24 -2.32
N ARG A 13 -0.90 35.37 -1.99
CA ARG A 13 -1.55 36.51 -1.32
C ARG A 13 -2.76 37.06 -2.06
N ARG A 14 -2.68 37.19 -3.40
CA ARG A 14 -3.77 37.68 -4.25
C ARG A 14 -4.91 36.67 -4.33
N LEU A 15 -4.61 35.38 -4.45
CA LEU A 15 -5.60 34.31 -4.42
C LEU A 15 -6.35 34.27 -3.07
N VAL A 16 -5.64 34.33 -1.92
CA VAL A 16 -6.31 34.38 -0.61
C VAL A 16 -7.15 35.65 -0.44
N LYS A 17 -6.73 36.79 -1.01
CA LYS A 17 -7.56 38.00 -1.04
C LYS A 17 -8.85 37.78 -1.84
N GLY A 18 -8.78 37.25 -3.06
CA GLY A 18 -9.99 37.01 -3.85
C GLY A 18 -10.94 35.97 -3.21
N LEU A 19 -10.39 34.92 -2.58
CA LEU A 19 -11.19 33.95 -1.80
C LEU A 19 -11.87 34.61 -0.57
N HIS A 20 -11.28 35.66 -0.01
CA HIS A 20 -11.85 36.42 1.10
C HIS A 20 -12.94 37.40 0.63
N ASP A 21 -12.71 38.06 -0.50
CA ASP A 21 -13.59 39.11 -1.04
C ASP A 21 -14.77 38.53 -1.83
N GLY A 22 -14.70 37.25 -2.23
CA GLY A 22 -15.79 36.51 -2.89
C GLY A 22 -15.74 36.57 -4.41
N ASP A 23 -14.58 36.84 -5.02
CA ASP A 23 -14.40 36.97 -6.46
C ASP A 23 -14.76 35.65 -7.19
N ASP A 24 -15.78 35.63 -8.06
CA ASP A 24 -16.28 34.40 -8.71
C ASP A 24 -15.20 33.62 -9.49
N ASP A 25 -14.27 34.33 -10.15
CA ASP A 25 -13.20 33.73 -10.96
C ASP A 25 -11.99 33.24 -10.13
N VAL A 26 -11.92 33.55 -8.83
CA VAL A 26 -10.75 33.18 -8.03
C VAL A 26 -10.60 31.67 -7.89
N ILE A 27 -11.72 30.92 -7.86
CA ILE A 27 -11.66 29.45 -7.73
C ILE A 27 -11.19 28.79 -9.02
N ALA A 28 -11.54 29.36 -10.18
CA ALA A 28 -11.03 28.93 -11.48
C ALA A 28 -9.51 29.21 -11.57
N THR A 29 -9.08 30.41 -11.18
CA THR A 29 -7.66 30.78 -11.14
C THR A 29 -6.86 29.91 -10.17
N LEU A 30 -7.43 29.62 -8.99
CA LEU A 30 -6.85 28.72 -7.98
C LEU A 30 -6.69 27.30 -8.52
N TYR A 31 -7.69 26.80 -9.26
CA TYR A 31 -7.60 25.52 -9.93
C TYR A 31 -6.47 25.51 -10.97
N ASP A 32 -6.46 26.47 -11.88
CA ASP A 32 -5.51 26.51 -13.00
C ASP A 32 -4.04 26.64 -12.53
N VAL A 33 -3.79 27.21 -11.34
CA VAL A 33 -2.45 27.32 -10.73
C VAL A 33 -1.99 26.06 -9.98
N TYR A 34 -2.89 25.33 -9.31
CA TYR A 34 -2.49 24.24 -8.40
C TYR A 34 -2.96 22.83 -8.80
N ALA A 35 -3.92 22.67 -9.72
CA ALA A 35 -4.61 21.39 -9.93
C ALA A 35 -3.68 20.26 -10.37
N GLU A 36 -2.78 20.49 -11.34
CA GLU A 36 -1.82 19.47 -11.79
C GLU A 36 -0.95 18.96 -10.65
N ARG A 37 -0.41 19.89 -9.85
CA ARG A 37 0.50 19.61 -8.74
C ARG A 37 -0.20 18.91 -7.57
N LEU A 38 -1.42 19.33 -7.23
CA LEU A 38 -2.20 18.68 -6.17
C LEU A 38 -2.69 17.30 -6.63
N TYR A 39 -3.05 17.13 -7.91
CA TYR A 39 -3.46 15.85 -8.45
C TYR A 39 -2.29 14.85 -8.49
N ASP A 40 -1.09 15.29 -8.91
CA ASP A 40 0.14 14.49 -8.83
C ASP A 40 0.43 14.03 -7.39
N TYR A 41 0.32 14.94 -6.41
CA TYR A 41 0.47 14.59 -4.99
C TYR A 41 -0.58 13.61 -4.49
N CYS A 42 -1.85 13.80 -4.86
CA CYS A 42 -2.92 12.90 -4.45
C CYS A 42 -2.80 11.51 -5.12
N MET A 43 -2.37 11.46 -6.38
CA MET A 43 -2.08 10.21 -7.09
C MET A 43 -0.96 9.43 -6.42
N ALA A 44 0.17 10.07 -6.09
CA ALA A 44 1.29 9.43 -5.40
C ALA A 44 0.95 8.96 -3.97
N LEU A 45 -0.11 9.50 -3.35
CA LEU A 45 -0.61 9.09 -2.04
C LEU A 45 -1.73 8.05 -2.06
N LEU A 46 -2.43 7.86 -3.18
CA LEU A 46 -3.66 7.03 -3.24
C LEU A 46 -3.65 5.95 -4.32
N ASP A 47 -2.88 6.12 -5.38
CA ASP A 47 -2.88 5.30 -6.61
C ASP A 47 -4.28 5.04 -7.24
N ASP A 48 -5.25 5.90 -6.92
CA ASP A 48 -6.60 5.88 -7.48
C ASP A 48 -6.95 7.25 -8.06
N ARG A 49 -7.14 7.28 -9.39
CA ARG A 49 -7.53 8.46 -10.18
C ARG A 49 -8.84 9.08 -9.71
N ARG A 50 -9.82 8.28 -9.26
CA ARG A 50 -11.11 8.77 -8.76
C ARG A 50 -10.93 9.40 -7.38
N ALA A 51 -10.35 8.65 -6.43
CA ALA A 51 -10.10 9.17 -5.09
C ALA A 51 -9.19 10.42 -5.10
N ALA A 52 -8.16 10.46 -5.95
CA ALA A 52 -7.28 11.62 -6.11
C ALA A 52 -8.04 12.84 -6.66
N ALA A 53 -8.84 12.67 -7.71
CA ALA A 53 -9.68 13.74 -8.25
C ALA A 53 -10.66 14.28 -7.20
N ASP A 54 -11.25 13.41 -6.38
CA ASP A 54 -12.17 13.81 -5.31
C ASP A 54 -11.46 14.45 -4.11
N VAL A 55 -10.20 14.09 -3.80
CA VAL A 55 -9.38 14.85 -2.82
C VAL A 55 -9.11 16.26 -3.34
N VAL A 56 -8.68 16.40 -4.60
CA VAL A 56 -8.35 17.69 -5.21
C VAL A 56 -9.59 18.59 -5.27
N HIS A 57 -10.74 18.04 -5.68
CA HIS A 57 -12.03 18.72 -5.62
C HIS A 57 -12.31 19.25 -4.21
N ASP A 58 -12.36 18.36 -3.22
CA ASP A 58 -12.71 18.74 -1.85
C ASP A 58 -11.68 19.70 -1.24
N ALA A 59 -10.41 19.64 -1.63
CA ALA A 59 -9.37 20.57 -1.18
C ALA A 59 -9.57 22.00 -1.71
N PHE A 60 -10.01 22.18 -2.97
CA PHE A 60 -10.31 23.51 -3.52
C PHE A 60 -11.58 24.14 -2.93
N ILE A 61 -12.65 23.36 -2.80
CA ILE A 61 -13.90 23.83 -2.18
C ILE A 61 -13.69 24.21 -0.70
N ASP A 62 -12.82 23.47 -0.03
CA ASP A 62 -12.38 23.74 1.34
C ASP A 62 -11.51 25.00 1.43
N ALA A 63 -10.59 25.20 0.48
CA ALA A 63 -9.79 26.43 0.38
C ALA A 63 -10.67 27.67 0.28
N ALA A 64 -11.66 27.66 -0.62
CA ALA A 64 -12.60 28.78 -0.79
C ALA A 64 -13.31 29.20 0.50
N ARG A 65 -13.56 28.26 1.43
CA ARG A 65 -14.26 28.57 2.70
C ARG A 65 -13.35 28.80 3.90
N ARG A 66 -12.13 28.25 3.90
CA ARG A 66 -11.26 28.22 5.08
C ARG A 66 -9.89 28.85 4.89
N ALA A 67 -9.36 28.93 3.66
CA ALA A 67 -8.11 29.64 3.39
C ALA A 67 -8.17 31.16 3.68
N PRO A 68 -9.30 31.87 3.58
CA PRO A 68 -9.41 33.27 4.05
C PRO A 68 -9.04 33.49 5.53
N ARG A 69 -8.96 32.41 6.34
CA ARG A 69 -8.58 32.44 7.75
C ARG A 69 -7.07 32.21 7.99
N LEU A 70 -6.27 32.05 6.93
CA LEU A 70 -4.80 32.03 7.01
C LEU A 70 -4.30 33.35 7.59
N ARG A 71 -3.45 33.27 8.63
CA ARG A 71 -2.79 34.46 9.18
C ARG A 71 -1.73 35.01 8.24
N ASP A 72 -0.91 34.12 7.66
CA ASP A 72 0.01 34.47 6.57
C ASP A 72 -0.60 34.03 5.23
N ARG A 73 -1.12 35.01 4.48
CA ARG A 73 -1.72 34.78 3.16
C ARG A 73 -0.72 34.28 2.10
N ALA A 74 0.59 34.35 2.35
CA ALA A 74 1.60 33.76 1.48
C ALA A 74 1.73 32.23 1.63
N ARG A 75 1.03 31.60 2.60
CA ARG A 75 1.09 30.15 2.85
C ARG A 75 -0.09 29.37 2.26
N LEU A 76 -0.73 29.89 1.22
CA LEU A 76 -1.80 29.18 0.52
C LEU A 76 -1.32 27.84 -0.06
N ARG A 77 -0.12 27.82 -0.65
CA ARG A 77 0.53 26.59 -1.13
C ARG A 77 0.59 25.49 -0.05
N PRO A 78 1.35 25.61 1.06
CA PRO A 78 1.37 24.54 2.07
C PRO A 78 0.01 24.29 2.74
N TRP A 79 -0.90 25.28 2.76
CA TRP A 79 -2.30 25.07 3.19
C TRP A 79 -3.02 24.05 2.29
N LEU A 80 -2.93 24.22 0.96
CA LEU A 80 -3.56 23.31 -0.02
C LEU A 80 -2.99 21.89 0.09
N TYR A 81 -1.67 21.75 0.20
CA TYR A 81 -1.05 20.44 0.41
C TYR A 81 -1.45 19.82 1.75
N ALA A 82 -1.50 20.59 2.84
CA ALA A 82 -2.00 20.12 4.13
C ALA A 82 -3.48 19.66 4.07
N ALA A 83 -4.32 20.38 3.32
CA ALA A 83 -5.73 20.07 3.13
C ALA A 83 -5.95 18.80 2.28
N ALA A 84 -5.13 18.60 1.25
CA ALA A 84 -5.12 17.39 0.42
C ALA A 84 -4.58 16.19 1.21
N ARG A 85 -3.38 16.33 1.81
CA ARG A 85 -2.71 15.32 2.64
C ARG A 85 -3.63 14.74 3.70
N ARG A 86 -4.31 15.60 4.46
CA ARG A 86 -5.25 15.18 5.50
C ARG A 86 -6.35 14.27 4.96
N ARG A 87 -6.90 14.58 3.77
CA ARG A 87 -7.95 13.79 3.12
C ARG A 87 -7.42 12.46 2.58
N CYS A 88 -6.21 12.44 2.03
CA CYS A 88 -5.54 11.18 1.66
C CYS A 88 -5.33 10.27 2.89
N MET A 89 -4.82 10.83 3.98
CA MET A 89 -4.59 10.09 5.24
C MET A 89 -5.89 9.54 5.86
N GLN A 90 -7.03 10.24 5.71
CA GLN A 90 -8.34 9.73 6.11
C GLN A 90 -8.81 8.52 5.30
N ARG A 91 -8.43 8.41 4.02
CA ARG A 91 -8.81 7.30 3.13
C ARG A 91 -8.01 6.00 3.35
N LYS A 92 -7.20 5.93 4.43
CA LYS A 92 -6.28 4.82 4.80
C LYS A 92 -5.27 4.48 3.71
N LEU A 93 -4.08 5.06 3.79
CA LEU A 93 -2.97 4.61 2.94
C LEU A 93 -2.56 3.15 3.25
N GLN A 94 -2.69 2.30 2.24
CA GLN A 94 -1.98 1.03 2.08
C GLN A 94 -1.33 1.05 0.68
N LEU A 95 -0.20 1.73 0.58
CA LEU A 95 0.67 1.68 -0.59
C LEU A 95 1.86 0.79 -0.23
N GLU A 96 1.74 -0.50 -0.53
CA GLU A 96 2.93 -1.35 -0.61
C GLU A 96 3.71 -0.90 -1.87
N PRO A 97 4.97 -0.46 -1.74
CA PRO A 97 5.77 -0.05 -2.89
C PRO A 97 5.95 -1.19 -3.88
N ALA A 98 6.05 -0.86 -5.17
CA ALA A 98 6.46 -1.83 -6.19
C ALA A 98 7.82 -2.45 -5.80
N GLU A 99 8.04 -3.70 -6.17
CA GLU A 99 9.23 -4.44 -5.74
C GLU A 99 10.54 -3.79 -6.21
N ASP A 100 10.53 -3.06 -7.33
CA ASP A 100 11.69 -2.32 -7.85
C ASP A 100 11.71 -0.82 -7.48
N ASP A 101 10.78 -0.32 -6.65
CA ASP A 101 10.76 1.09 -6.21
C ASP A 101 12.00 1.40 -5.32
N PRO A 102 12.92 2.31 -5.71
CA PRO A 102 14.05 2.70 -4.86
C PRO A 102 13.59 3.31 -3.52
N LEU A 103 12.38 3.86 -3.46
CA LEU A 103 11.78 4.42 -2.25
C LEU A 103 11.12 3.35 -1.35
N LYS A 104 11.18 2.06 -1.71
CA LYS A 104 10.70 0.95 -0.87
C LYS A 104 11.43 0.81 0.46
N SER A 105 12.69 1.26 0.50
CA SER A 105 13.56 1.22 1.69
C SER A 105 13.22 2.26 2.78
N LEU A 106 12.26 3.14 2.49
CA LEU A 106 11.81 4.25 3.33
C LEU A 106 10.40 3.99 3.87
N ASP A 107 10.15 4.41 5.11
CA ASP A 107 8.79 4.50 5.61
C ASP A 107 8.00 5.62 4.88
N PHE A 108 6.68 5.59 5.05
CA PHE A 108 5.77 6.57 4.45
C PHE A 108 6.17 8.04 4.71
N LEU A 109 6.62 8.37 5.93
CA LEU A 109 6.91 9.76 6.30
C LEU A 109 8.22 10.27 5.67
N HIS A 110 9.20 9.39 5.48
CA HIS A 110 10.43 9.72 4.78
C HIS A 110 10.21 9.79 3.26
N ARG A 111 9.41 8.89 2.69
CA ARG A 111 9.01 8.94 1.27
C ARG A 111 8.21 10.21 0.96
N GLU A 112 7.21 10.54 1.78
CA GLU A 112 6.41 11.77 1.65
C GLU A 112 7.28 13.03 1.73
N ALA A 113 8.26 13.07 2.63
CA ALA A 113 9.17 14.21 2.76
C ALA A 113 10.03 14.42 1.50
N LEU A 114 10.59 13.35 0.91
CA LEU A 114 11.31 13.44 -0.37
C LEU A 114 10.40 13.89 -1.50
N PHE A 115 9.19 13.32 -1.59
CA PHE A 115 8.26 13.62 -2.65
C PHE A 115 7.88 15.12 -2.65
N LEU A 116 7.46 15.63 -1.48
CA LEU A 116 7.14 17.05 -1.29
C LEU A 116 8.34 17.96 -1.57
N ALA A 117 9.54 17.61 -1.09
CA ALA A 117 10.74 18.43 -1.25
C ALA A 117 11.25 18.46 -2.69
N LEU A 118 11.49 17.29 -3.30
CA LEU A 118 12.21 17.17 -4.57
C LEU A 118 11.29 17.33 -5.78
N ARG A 119 10.06 16.79 -5.73
CA ARG A 119 9.11 16.90 -6.84
C ARG A 119 8.24 18.15 -6.74
N HIS A 120 7.73 18.48 -5.55
CA HIS A 120 6.83 19.62 -5.38
C HIS A 120 7.52 20.95 -5.00
N ASP A 121 8.81 20.94 -4.65
CA ASP A 121 9.60 22.10 -4.20
C ASP A 121 9.11 22.66 -2.83
N LEU A 122 8.45 21.84 -2.01
CA LEU A 122 8.05 22.19 -0.63
C LEU A 122 9.16 21.77 0.34
N THR A 123 9.98 22.73 0.74
CA THR A 123 11.08 22.54 1.70
C THR A 123 10.90 23.44 2.93
N GLY A 124 11.78 23.30 3.94
CA GLY A 124 11.81 24.15 5.13
C GLY A 124 10.45 24.24 5.85
N GLU A 125 9.98 25.47 6.08
CA GLU A 125 8.73 25.73 6.80
C GLU A 125 7.48 25.26 6.03
N ASP A 126 7.46 25.34 4.70
CA ASP A 126 6.34 24.88 3.88
C ASP A 126 6.15 23.36 4.04
N LEU A 127 7.27 22.61 4.06
CA LEU A 127 7.26 21.17 4.35
C LEU A 127 6.74 20.91 5.76
N ALA A 128 7.28 21.61 6.75
CA ALA A 128 6.92 21.45 8.16
C ALA A 128 5.43 21.71 8.43
N MET A 129 4.88 22.79 7.86
CA MET A 129 3.47 23.13 7.91
C MET A 129 2.58 22.12 7.18
N THR A 130 3.01 21.63 6.02
CA THR A 130 2.27 20.63 5.23
C THR A 130 2.09 19.31 6.00
N VAL A 131 3.17 18.78 6.58
CA VAL A 131 3.13 17.50 7.31
C VAL A 131 2.77 17.64 8.79
N GLY A 132 2.60 18.87 9.29
CA GLY A 132 2.16 19.17 10.66
C GLY A 132 3.21 18.87 11.75
N VAL A 133 4.49 19.15 11.51
CA VAL A 133 5.55 19.03 12.53
C VAL A 133 6.43 20.28 12.64
N THR A 134 7.32 20.32 13.62
CA THR A 134 8.34 21.38 13.75
C THR A 134 9.34 21.34 12.60
N LEU A 135 9.85 22.51 12.20
CA LEU A 135 10.87 22.67 11.14
C LEU A 135 12.02 21.67 11.27
N ARG A 136 12.68 21.65 12.43
CA ARG A 136 13.76 20.70 12.76
C ARG A 136 13.38 19.23 12.54
N ARG A 137 12.13 18.83 12.77
CA ARG A 137 11.65 17.45 12.58
C ARG A 137 11.34 17.15 11.11
N ALA A 138 10.93 18.14 10.33
CA ALA A 138 10.77 18.02 8.88
C ALA A 138 12.14 17.89 8.19
N GLU A 139 13.08 18.79 8.50
CA GLU A 139 14.47 18.76 8.01
C GLU A 139 15.17 17.45 8.38
N ALA A 140 15.09 17.01 9.64
CA ALA A 140 15.70 15.76 10.08
C ALA A 140 15.08 14.50 9.43
N ARG A 141 13.84 14.56 8.93
CA ARG A 141 13.26 13.49 8.09
C ARG A 141 13.80 13.54 6.68
N LEU A 142 13.77 14.73 6.05
CA LEU A 142 14.24 14.93 4.68
C LEU A 142 15.71 14.53 4.54
N ASN A 143 16.59 15.02 5.40
CA ASN A 143 18.04 14.74 5.35
C ASN A 143 18.33 13.23 5.48
N ARG A 144 17.63 12.52 6.37
CA ARG A 144 17.78 11.05 6.51
C ARG A 144 17.25 10.29 5.31
N ALA A 145 16.17 10.77 4.71
CA ALA A 145 15.60 10.15 3.52
C ALA A 145 16.55 10.31 2.31
N GLN A 146 17.12 11.51 2.12
CA GLN A 146 18.15 11.77 1.10
C GLN A 146 19.42 10.95 1.32
N GLN A 147 19.91 10.84 2.57
CA GLN A 147 21.07 10.00 2.90
C GLN A 147 20.85 8.50 2.60
N ARG A 148 19.59 8.03 2.66
CA ARG A 148 19.24 6.63 2.47
C ARG A 148 18.89 6.29 1.02
N VAL A 149 18.47 7.27 0.23
CA VAL A 149 18.26 7.15 -1.22
C VAL A 149 18.84 8.40 -1.92
N PRO A 150 20.16 8.44 -2.19
CA PRO A 150 20.82 9.60 -2.79
C PRO A 150 20.24 9.97 -4.17
N ASP A 151 19.93 8.96 -4.99
CA ASP A 151 19.44 9.12 -6.37
C ASP A 151 17.91 9.39 -6.43
N ALA A 152 17.28 9.70 -5.30
CA ALA A 152 15.84 9.94 -5.22
C ALA A 152 15.39 11.14 -6.07
N GLU A 153 16.25 12.14 -6.27
CA GLU A 153 15.92 13.32 -7.09
C GLU A 153 15.74 12.96 -8.56
N GLU A 154 16.67 12.20 -9.15
CA GLU A 154 16.58 11.75 -10.54
C GLU A 154 15.33 10.89 -10.77
N TYR A 155 15.08 9.93 -9.88
CA TYR A 155 13.89 9.08 -9.94
C TYR A 155 12.59 9.88 -9.85
N LEU A 156 12.49 10.79 -8.88
CA LEU A 156 11.27 11.58 -8.64
C LEU A 156 11.01 12.65 -9.70
N LEU A 157 12.05 13.20 -10.35
CA LEU A 157 11.90 14.16 -11.45
C LEU A 157 11.71 13.48 -12.82
N GLY A 158 12.20 12.25 -12.97
CA GLY A 158 12.00 11.40 -14.14
C GLY A 158 10.56 10.91 -14.30
N ALA A 159 9.86 10.66 -13.19
CA ALA A 159 8.47 10.18 -13.20
C ALA A 159 7.51 11.12 -13.94
N THR A 160 6.71 10.58 -14.86
CA THR A 160 5.71 11.34 -15.63
C THR A 160 4.59 11.85 -14.73
N ALA A 161 4.18 13.11 -14.88
CA ALA A 161 3.04 13.65 -14.14
C ALA A 161 1.71 13.06 -14.66
N PRO A 162 0.77 12.69 -13.78
CA PRO A 162 -0.51 12.12 -14.18
C PRO A 162 -1.43 13.21 -14.75
N VAL A 163 -2.13 12.90 -15.83
CA VAL A 163 -3.04 13.84 -16.50
C VAL A 163 -4.29 14.06 -15.63
N VAL A 164 -4.57 15.33 -15.32
CA VAL A 164 -5.75 15.74 -14.55
C VAL A 164 -7.03 15.47 -15.37
N PRO A 165 -8.09 14.85 -14.81
CA PRO A 165 -9.33 14.62 -15.54
C PRO A 165 -9.98 15.93 -15.97
N ALA A 166 -10.26 16.11 -17.27
CA ALA A 166 -10.80 17.35 -17.82
C ALA A 166 -12.10 17.83 -17.14
N ALA A 167 -12.97 16.90 -16.73
CA ALA A 167 -14.21 17.18 -16.01
C ALA A 167 -14.00 17.76 -14.59
N LEU A 168 -12.80 17.62 -14.00
CA LEU A 168 -12.52 18.08 -12.64
C LEU A 168 -12.58 19.61 -12.53
N ARG A 169 -12.09 20.35 -13.54
CA ARG A 169 -12.16 21.82 -13.57
C ARG A 169 -13.59 22.31 -13.51
N HIS A 170 -14.46 21.75 -14.36
CA HIS A 170 -15.88 22.09 -14.39
C HIS A 170 -16.57 21.74 -13.05
N ARG A 171 -16.29 20.56 -12.48
CA ARG A 171 -16.80 20.18 -11.15
C ARG A 171 -16.39 21.17 -10.06
N VAL A 172 -15.12 21.56 -10.00
CA VAL A 172 -14.63 22.52 -8.99
C VAL A 172 -15.27 23.90 -9.17
N GLN A 173 -15.35 24.40 -10.41
CA GLN A 173 -15.96 25.69 -10.70
C GLN A 173 -17.46 25.70 -10.34
N HIS A 174 -18.23 24.73 -10.83
CA HIS A 174 -19.66 24.59 -10.55
C HIS A 174 -19.94 24.44 -9.04
N THR A 175 -19.25 23.51 -8.35
CA THR A 175 -19.41 23.37 -6.88
C THR A 175 -19.00 24.64 -6.13
N GLY A 176 -18.04 25.40 -6.65
CA GLY A 176 -17.55 26.65 -6.08
C GLY A 176 -18.57 27.79 -6.12
N THR A 177 -19.13 28.05 -7.31
CA THR A 177 -19.93 29.25 -7.59
C THR A 177 -21.44 29.05 -7.44
N ASP A 178 -21.97 27.83 -7.63
CA ASP A 178 -23.41 27.59 -7.59
C ASP A 178 -24.02 27.88 -6.18
N PRO A 179 -25.02 28.76 -6.04
CA PRO A 179 -25.63 29.06 -4.75
C PRO A 179 -26.36 27.85 -4.12
N GLU A 180 -26.97 26.96 -4.91
CA GLU A 180 -27.69 25.78 -4.42
C GLU A 180 -26.73 24.80 -3.73
N LEU A 181 -25.48 24.74 -4.18
CA LEU A 181 -24.43 23.88 -3.62
C LEU A 181 -23.79 24.46 -2.34
N ALA A 182 -24.26 25.59 -1.80
CA ALA A 182 -23.71 26.20 -0.58
C ALA A 182 -23.73 25.28 0.65
N GLY A 183 -24.75 24.42 0.76
CA GLY A 183 -24.85 23.37 1.78
C GLY A 183 -23.80 22.28 1.61
N TYR A 184 -23.64 21.76 0.40
CA TYR A 184 -22.63 20.74 0.06
C TYR A 184 -21.20 21.27 0.27
N ARG A 185 -20.92 22.53 -0.10
CA ARG A 185 -19.65 23.19 0.24
C ARG A 185 -19.39 23.26 1.75
N ALA A 186 -20.44 23.43 2.56
CA ALA A 186 -20.31 23.49 4.02
C ALA A 186 -19.95 22.12 4.60
N GLU A 187 -20.55 21.06 4.07
CA GLU A 187 -20.25 19.68 4.44
C GLU A 187 -18.79 19.30 4.12
N ILE A 188 -18.30 19.64 2.92
CA ILE A 188 -16.90 19.44 2.51
C ILE A 188 -15.92 20.12 3.50
N ALA A 189 -16.22 21.37 3.88
CA ALA A 189 -15.40 22.12 4.83
C ALA A 189 -15.45 21.52 6.25
N ALA A 190 -16.61 21.00 6.69
CA ALA A 190 -16.76 20.32 7.98
C ALA A 190 -15.94 19.02 8.05
N ARG A 191 -15.93 18.21 6.97
CA ARG A 191 -15.06 17.03 6.86
C ARG A 191 -13.56 17.37 6.93
N GLY A 192 -13.21 18.62 6.60
CA GLY A 192 -11.85 19.19 6.61
C GLY A 192 -11.20 19.37 7.99
N GLY A 193 -11.90 19.13 9.10
CA GLY A 193 -11.34 19.09 10.46
C GLY A 193 -11.01 20.45 11.09
N ALA A 194 -10.36 20.44 12.26
CA ALA A 194 -9.96 21.68 12.93
C ALA A 194 -8.75 22.36 12.26
N LEU A 195 -8.68 23.70 12.38
CA LEU A 195 -7.51 24.49 11.99
C LEU A 195 -6.58 24.72 13.20
N THR A 196 -5.32 25.06 12.94
CA THR A 196 -4.40 25.64 13.93
C THR A 196 -4.76 27.11 14.18
N PRO A 197 -4.20 27.76 15.23
CA PRO A 197 -4.35 29.21 15.42
C PRO A 197 -3.87 30.06 14.23
N GLU A 198 -2.94 29.54 13.42
CA GLU A 198 -2.42 30.21 12.22
C GLU A 198 -3.31 29.99 10.96
N GLY A 199 -4.42 29.26 11.10
CA GLY A 199 -5.37 28.95 10.02
C GLY A 199 -5.04 27.71 9.19
N MET A 200 -4.01 26.94 9.54
CA MET A 200 -3.58 25.75 8.79
C MET A 200 -4.40 24.49 9.13
N PRO A 201 -4.65 23.55 8.20
CA PRO A 201 -5.35 22.29 8.48
C PRO A 201 -4.55 21.41 9.45
N ARG A 202 -5.13 21.04 10.60
CA ARG A 202 -4.48 20.13 11.54
C ARG A 202 -4.33 18.74 10.91
N GLN A 203 -3.09 18.29 10.80
CA GLN A 203 -2.78 16.95 10.33
C GLN A 203 -3.17 15.91 11.39
N PRO A 204 -3.62 14.70 10.98
CA PRO A 204 -3.76 13.60 11.91
C PRO A 204 -2.38 13.20 12.44
N ASP A 205 -2.30 12.83 13.72
CA ASP A 205 -1.09 12.25 14.27
C ASP A 205 -0.67 11.04 13.44
N ALA A 206 0.58 11.03 12.96
CA ALA A 206 1.08 9.91 12.20
C ALA A 206 1.01 8.65 13.08
N PRO A 207 0.37 7.56 12.62
CA PRO A 207 0.18 6.36 13.44
C PRO A 207 1.55 5.83 13.83
N SER A 208 1.91 5.94 15.11
CA SER A 208 3.21 5.48 15.56
C SER A 208 3.30 3.95 15.35
N PRO A 209 4.47 3.40 14.97
CA PRO A 209 4.62 1.96 14.83
C PRO A 209 4.33 1.22 16.14
N LEU A 210 4.52 1.90 17.28
CA LEU A 210 4.09 1.43 18.60
C LEU A 210 2.56 1.37 18.73
N ALA A 211 1.79 2.36 18.27
CA ALA A 211 0.33 2.32 18.30
C ALA A 211 -0.24 1.15 17.47
N ARG A 212 0.36 0.81 16.32
CA ARG A 212 0.00 -0.42 15.58
C ARG A 212 0.26 -1.68 16.40
N ARG A 213 1.35 -1.72 17.18
CA ARG A 213 1.70 -2.85 18.06
C ARG A 213 0.70 -3.05 19.21
N TRP A 214 0.18 -1.97 19.79
CA TRP A 214 -0.80 -2.03 20.90
C TRP A 214 -2.25 -2.28 20.45
N ALA A 215 -2.59 -1.97 19.19
CA ALA A 215 -3.91 -2.28 18.62
C ALA A 215 -4.21 -3.79 18.56
N PHE A 216 -3.19 -4.64 18.46
CA PHE A 216 -3.35 -6.10 18.46
C PHE A 216 -3.29 -6.74 19.86
N THR A 217 -2.51 -6.19 20.80
CA THR A 217 -2.45 -6.72 22.18
C THR A 217 -3.70 -6.43 22.99
N SER A 218 -4.37 -5.31 22.73
CA SER A 218 -5.61 -4.93 23.41
C SER A 218 -6.77 -5.88 23.09
N VAL A 219 -6.95 -6.31 21.84
CA VAL A 219 -8.02 -7.26 21.46
C VAL A 219 -7.89 -8.59 22.22
N GLY A 220 -6.68 -9.14 22.35
CA GLY A 220 -6.44 -10.37 23.10
C GLY A 220 -6.67 -10.22 24.62
N LEU A 221 -6.28 -9.09 25.20
CA LEU A 221 -6.48 -8.83 26.63
C LEU A 221 -7.97 -8.63 26.97
N PHE A 222 -8.72 -7.91 26.14
CA PHE A 222 -10.16 -7.74 26.31
C PHE A 222 -10.93 -9.05 26.11
N SER A 223 -10.53 -9.91 25.16
CA SER A 223 -11.17 -11.22 25.02
C SER A 223 -10.95 -12.10 26.26
N ALA A 224 -9.72 -12.17 26.77
CA ALA A 224 -9.39 -12.99 27.94
C ALA A 224 -10.08 -12.50 29.23
N LEU A 225 -10.17 -11.18 29.43
CA LEU A 225 -10.93 -10.59 30.55
C LEU A 225 -12.43 -10.87 30.43
N ALA A 226 -12.99 -10.82 29.22
CA ALA A 226 -14.40 -11.16 28.99
C ALA A 226 -14.71 -12.64 29.31
N THR A 227 -13.87 -13.60 28.87
CA THR A 227 -14.06 -15.01 29.24
C THR A 227 -13.89 -15.23 30.75
N ALA A 228 -12.87 -14.62 31.37
CA ALA A 228 -12.67 -14.73 32.81
C ALA A 228 -13.86 -14.18 33.62
N PHE A 229 -14.44 -13.04 33.19
CA PHE A 229 -15.61 -12.44 33.83
C PHE A 229 -16.87 -13.31 33.69
N VAL A 230 -17.10 -13.89 32.51
CA VAL A 230 -18.22 -14.84 32.29
C VAL A 230 -18.06 -16.09 33.16
N VAL A 231 -16.85 -16.66 33.25
CA VAL A 231 -16.58 -17.81 34.14
C VAL A 231 -16.82 -17.45 35.61
N LEU A 232 -16.41 -16.26 36.05
CA LEU A 232 -16.63 -15.79 37.43
C LEU A 232 -18.12 -15.67 37.75
N LEU A 233 -18.92 -15.12 36.83
CA LEU A 233 -20.38 -14.99 36.94
C LEU A 233 -21.10 -16.35 36.99
N VAL A 234 -20.62 -17.33 36.22
CA VAL A 234 -21.20 -18.70 36.20
C VAL A 234 -20.81 -19.48 37.47
N MET A 235 -19.60 -19.32 38.00
CA MET A 235 -19.14 -20.05 39.18
C MET A 235 -19.61 -19.42 40.51
N ASN A 236 -19.92 -18.12 40.55
CA ASN A 236 -20.38 -17.45 41.77
C ASN A 236 -21.45 -16.37 41.46
N PRO A 237 -22.74 -16.75 41.34
CA PRO A 237 -23.83 -15.81 41.06
C PRO A 237 -24.15 -14.86 42.22
N SER A 238 -23.51 -15.03 43.37
CA SER A 238 -23.63 -14.19 44.58
C SER A 238 -22.62 -13.04 44.66
N LEU A 239 -21.83 -12.80 43.62
CA LEU A 239 -20.93 -11.65 43.56
C LEU A 239 -21.74 -10.33 43.54
N PRO A 240 -21.49 -9.38 44.47
CA PRO A 240 -22.15 -8.09 44.43
C PRO A 240 -21.71 -7.33 43.18
N VAL A 241 -22.66 -6.97 42.32
CA VAL A 241 -22.41 -6.09 41.18
C VAL A 241 -21.94 -4.74 41.74
N PRO A 242 -20.72 -4.26 41.43
CA PRO A 242 -20.30 -2.95 41.87
C PRO A 242 -21.16 -1.90 41.17
N ASP A 243 -21.69 -0.95 41.94
CA ASP A 243 -22.53 0.13 41.41
C ASP A 243 -21.61 1.14 40.69
N ILE A 244 -21.46 0.99 39.37
CA ILE A 244 -20.51 1.80 38.57
C ILE A 244 -21.10 3.20 38.36
N GLN A 245 -20.86 4.08 39.34
CA GLN A 245 -21.25 5.48 39.27
C GLN A 245 -20.29 6.26 38.35
N TRP A 246 -20.61 6.29 37.06
CA TRP A 246 -19.89 7.11 36.07
C TRP A 246 -19.94 8.61 36.44
N PRO A 247 -18.83 9.37 36.33
CA PRO A 247 -18.84 10.80 36.61
C PRO A 247 -19.69 11.53 35.55
N GLY A 248 -20.91 11.93 35.92
CA GLY A 248 -21.81 12.74 35.08
C GLY A 248 -23.22 12.18 34.84
N GLY A 249 -23.53 10.97 35.29
CA GLY A 249 -24.88 10.39 35.17
C GLY A 249 -25.79 10.69 36.37
N LYS A 250 -26.96 11.29 36.13
CA LYS A 250 -28.03 11.36 37.16
C LYS A 250 -28.70 9.98 37.33
N PRO A 251 -29.11 9.58 38.54
CA PRO A 251 -29.78 8.30 38.76
C PRO A 251 -31.20 8.27 38.16
N HIS A 252 -31.66 7.04 37.95
CA HIS A 252 -32.79 6.66 37.11
C HIS A 252 -34.16 6.79 37.81
N THR A 253 -35.24 6.80 37.04
CA THR A 253 -36.48 6.12 37.45
C THR A 253 -36.99 5.23 36.32
N SER A 254 -37.27 3.98 36.68
CA SER A 254 -37.89 2.97 35.82
C SER A 254 -39.39 3.21 35.71
N THR A 255 -40.01 2.83 34.57
CA THR A 255 -41.21 1.97 34.55
C THR A 255 -41.49 1.49 33.12
N SER A 256 -41.46 0.18 32.91
CA SER A 256 -42.38 -0.49 31.97
C SER A 256 -42.65 -1.92 32.43
N PRO A 257 -43.89 -2.44 32.33
CA PRO A 257 -44.27 -3.66 33.03
C PRO A 257 -43.95 -4.94 32.24
N ALA A 258 -43.85 -6.04 32.98
CA ALA A 258 -43.71 -7.41 32.46
C ALA A 258 -45.06 -7.97 31.91
N PRO A 259 -45.08 -9.14 31.24
CA PRO A 259 -46.08 -9.47 30.21
C PRO A 259 -47.33 -10.22 30.70
N HIS A 260 -48.36 -10.25 29.84
CA HIS A 260 -49.55 -11.11 30.00
C HIS A 260 -49.42 -12.46 29.26
N PRO A 261 -50.02 -13.57 29.77
CA PRO A 261 -49.94 -14.91 29.17
C PRO A 261 -51.25 -15.43 28.53
N ARG A 262 -51.17 -16.60 27.86
CA ARG A 262 -52.25 -17.47 27.28
C ARG A 262 -52.80 -17.02 25.91
N ARG A 263 -53.30 -17.88 25.00
CA ARG A 263 -53.43 -19.37 24.96
C ARG A 263 -53.45 -19.90 23.50
N SER A 264 -53.54 -21.23 23.36
CA SER A 264 -53.42 -22.09 22.17
C SER A 264 -54.63 -22.22 21.22
N ALA A 265 -54.35 -22.53 19.94
CA ALA A 265 -54.96 -23.53 19.03
C ALA A 265 -54.25 -23.42 17.65
N GLN A 266 -53.64 -24.39 16.97
CA GLN A 266 -53.84 -25.84 16.69
C GLN A 266 -54.58 -26.12 15.36
N ALA A 267 -54.13 -27.17 14.65
CA ALA A 267 -54.51 -27.71 13.32
C ALA A 267 -53.90 -26.97 12.09
N GLY A 268 -53.31 -27.65 11.10
CA GLY A 268 -53.06 -29.09 10.95
C GLY A 268 -52.04 -29.42 9.83
N ALA A 269 -51.54 -30.66 9.83
CA ALA A 269 -50.66 -31.27 8.81
C ALA A 269 -51.49 -32.21 7.89
N PRO A 270 -50.95 -33.12 7.04
CA PRO A 270 -49.54 -33.43 6.71
C PRO A 270 -49.24 -33.73 5.22
N GLY A 271 -48.00 -34.13 4.93
CA GLY A 271 -47.62 -34.92 3.74
C GLY A 271 -46.25 -34.54 3.14
N ALA A 272 -45.26 -35.40 2.87
CA ALA A 272 -44.80 -36.74 3.30
C ALA A 272 -43.81 -37.24 2.20
N GLY A 273 -42.82 -38.09 2.51
CA GLY A 273 -41.79 -38.56 1.56
C GLY A 273 -40.42 -37.88 1.80
N ASP A 274 -39.37 -38.47 2.39
CA ASP A 274 -38.88 -39.87 2.42
C ASP A 274 -38.53 -40.41 1.00
N ASP A 275 -37.38 -41.04 0.73
CA ASP A 275 -36.19 -41.28 1.56
C ASP A 275 -34.94 -41.71 0.73
N GLN A 276 -33.77 -41.70 1.40
CA GLN A 276 -32.61 -42.62 1.27
C GLN A 276 -31.78 -42.88 -0.02
N ARG A 277 -30.48 -43.07 0.28
CA ARG A 277 -29.35 -43.60 -0.52
C ARG A 277 -29.31 -45.14 -0.42
N PRO A 278 -28.53 -45.87 -1.24
CA PRO A 278 -27.27 -46.40 -0.70
C PRO A 278 -26.08 -46.53 -1.70
N THR A 279 -24.95 -46.97 -1.16
CA THR A 279 -23.59 -47.17 -1.74
C THR A 279 -23.48 -48.43 -2.60
N THR A 280 -22.40 -48.61 -3.41
CA THR A 280 -21.50 -49.81 -3.48
C THR A 280 -20.50 -49.76 -4.67
N GLU A 281 -19.34 -50.42 -4.52
CA GLU A 281 -18.22 -50.68 -5.46
C GLU A 281 -17.74 -52.15 -5.21
N PRO A 282 -16.74 -52.80 -5.90
CA PRO A 282 -15.71 -52.30 -6.83
C PRO A 282 -15.35 -53.25 -8.03
N GLN A 283 -14.15 -53.05 -8.62
CA GLN A 283 -13.21 -54.05 -9.23
C GLN A 283 -13.32 -54.60 -10.69
N SER A 284 -12.35 -54.16 -11.51
CA SER A 284 -11.23 -54.95 -12.12
C SER A 284 -11.35 -55.89 -13.36
N MET A 285 -10.25 -55.86 -14.15
CA MET A 285 -9.67 -56.89 -15.06
C MET A 285 -10.30 -57.23 -16.44
N ASN A 286 -9.69 -56.74 -17.53
CA ASN A 286 -8.82 -57.54 -18.46
C ASN A 286 -8.68 -56.92 -19.88
N SER A 287 -7.49 -57.10 -20.49
CA SER A 287 -7.21 -56.87 -21.92
C SER A 287 -6.90 -58.21 -22.62
N PRO A 288 -7.04 -58.31 -23.95
CA PRO A 288 -5.84 -58.52 -24.76
C PRO A 288 -5.77 -57.79 -26.13
N THR A 289 -4.56 -57.87 -26.69
CA THR A 289 -3.91 -57.14 -27.82
C THR A 289 -4.24 -57.74 -29.23
N PRO A 290 -3.64 -57.31 -30.37
CA PRO A 290 -3.95 -56.15 -31.22
C PRO A 290 -4.36 -56.53 -32.68
N THR A 291 -4.59 -55.53 -33.55
CA THR A 291 -4.42 -55.62 -35.04
C THR A 291 -4.04 -54.23 -35.59
N PRO A 292 -3.13 -54.09 -36.59
CA PRO A 292 -2.38 -52.86 -36.81
C PRO A 292 -2.86 -51.98 -37.98
N SER A 293 -2.68 -50.66 -37.87
CA SER A 293 -2.45 -49.68 -38.97
C SER A 293 -2.45 -48.23 -38.43
N PRO A 294 -1.81 -47.27 -39.12
CA PRO A 294 -0.49 -47.29 -39.74
C PRO A 294 0.49 -46.36 -38.98
N THR A 295 1.73 -46.25 -39.43
CA THR A 295 2.74 -45.37 -38.83
C THR A 295 2.41 -43.89 -39.03
N THR A 296 1.71 -43.27 -38.08
CA THR A 296 1.73 -41.82 -37.92
C THR A 296 3.08 -41.46 -37.31
N SER A 297 3.96 -40.87 -38.12
CA SER A 297 5.24 -40.32 -37.65
C SER A 297 4.97 -39.33 -36.51
N SER A 298 5.40 -39.67 -35.30
CA SER A 298 5.29 -38.76 -34.15
C SER A 298 5.99 -37.45 -34.50
N PRO A 299 5.33 -36.28 -34.36
CA PRO A 299 5.97 -35.01 -34.68
C PRO A 299 7.16 -34.84 -33.74
N GLY A 300 8.36 -34.72 -34.33
CA GLY A 300 9.61 -34.69 -33.57
C GLY A 300 9.54 -33.62 -32.49
N HIS A 301 9.68 -34.05 -31.22
CA HIS A 301 9.78 -33.13 -30.10
C HIS A 301 10.99 -32.23 -30.35
N ARG A 302 10.72 -30.96 -30.66
CA ARG A 302 11.77 -29.95 -30.68
C ARG A 302 12.26 -29.82 -29.22
N PRO A 303 13.58 -29.89 -28.98
CA PRO A 303 14.09 -29.64 -27.65
C PRO A 303 13.73 -28.23 -27.19
N GLY A 304 13.31 -28.08 -25.93
CA GLY A 304 13.00 -26.77 -25.37
C GLY A 304 14.25 -25.89 -25.22
N ALA A 305 14.04 -24.57 -25.21
CA ALA A 305 15.07 -23.60 -24.85
C ALA A 305 15.10 -23.40 -23.32
N LEU A 306 16.31 -23.35 -22.75
CA LEU A 306 16.52 -23.09 -21.33
C LEU A 306 16.50 -21.58 -21.06
N VAL A 307 15.80 -21.14 -20.03
CA VAL A 307 15.75 -19.75 -19.59
C VAL A 307 16.06 -19.68 -18.10
N VAL A 308 17.09 -18.91 -17.74
CA VAL A 308 17.62 -18.78 -16.38
C VAL A 308 17.43 -17.34 -15.88
N SER A 309 16.97 -17.18 -14.64
CA SER A 309 16.71 -15.88 -14.00
C SER A 309 17.01 -15.94 -12.49
N PRO A 310 17.75 -14.99 -11.91
CA PRO A 310 18.43 -13.87 -12.58
C PRO A 310 19.70 -14.35 -13.33
N SER A 311 20.18 -13.55 -14.28
CA SER A 311 21.47 -13.78 -14.97
C SER A 311 22.69 -13.33 -14.16
N SER A 312 22.47 -12.69 -13.02
CA SER A 312 23.53 -12.27 -12.09
C SER A 312 23.01 -12.24 -10.66
N ILE A 313 23.81 -12.71 -9.70
CA ILE A 313 23.53 -12.75 -8.27
C ILE A 313 24.64 -11.99 -7.53
N ARG A 314 24.28 -11.06 -6.65
CA ARG A 314 25.26 -10.33 -5.82
C ARG A 314 24.96 -10.47 -4.33
N PHE A 315 25.81 -11.18 -3.60
CA PHE A 315 25.70 -11.31 -2.15
C PHE A 315 26.31 -10.07 -1.47
N ARG A 316 25.47 -9.33 -0.74
CA ARG A 316 25.85 -8.13 0.03
C ARG A 316 25.58 -8.33 1.51
N ASN A 317 26.36 -7.64 2.36
CA ASN A 317 26.27 -7.74 3.82
C ASN A 317 26.29 -9.21 4.26
N HIS A 318 25.50 -9.62 5.25
CA HIS A 318 25.46 -11.00 5.77
C HIS A 318 24.64 -12.00 4.92
N ALA A 319 24.17 -11.65 3.72
CA ALA A 319 23.34 -12.55 2.91
C ALA A 319 24.13 -13.76 2.38
N THR A 320 23.75 -14.97 2.80
CA THR A 320 24.42 -16.23 2.40
C THR A 320 23.63 -17.06 1.40
N MET A 321 22.36 -16.73 1.12
CA MET A 321 21.45 -17.54 0.30
C MET A 321 20.77 -16.66 -0.76
N ALA A 322 20.57 -17.20 -1.96
CA ALA A 322 19.87 -16.54 -3.07
C ALA A 322 19.16 -17.58 -3.96
N ALA A 323 18.03 -17.21 -4.55
CA ALA A 323 17.29 -18.06 -5.47
C ALA A 323 17.77 -17.89 -6.92
N LEU A 324 17.91 -19.01 -7.63
CA LEU A 324 18.15 -19.10 -9.07
C LEU A 324 17.04 -19.92 -9.71
N VAL A 325 16.18 -19.27 -10.51
CA VAL A 325 15.06 -19.92 -11.19
C VAL A 325 15.46 -20.33 -12.60
N ILE A 326 15.27 -21.61 -12.91
CA ILE A 326 15.43 -22.17 -14.25
C ILE A 326 14.05 -22.56 -14.80
N SER A 327 13.82 -22.33 -16.08
CA SER A 327 12.57 -22.67 -16.76
C SER A 327 12.80 -23.19 -18.17
N ALA A 328 11.90 -24.06 -18.63
CA ALA A 328 11.90 -24.60 -20.00
C ALA A 328 10.87 -23.86 -20.87
N ARG A 329 11.16 -23.74 -22.17
CA ARG A 329 10.26 -23.13 -23.16
C ARG A 329 10.25 -23.90 -24.47
N GLY A 330 9.10 -24.47 -24.84
CA GLY A 330 8.88 -25.08 -26.15
C GLY A 330 9.36 -26.53 -26.23
N GLY A 331 9.30 -27.25 -25.11
CA GLY A 331 9.68 -28.65 -24.97
C GLY A 331 10.36 -28.94 -23.62
N PRO A 332 10.41 -30.20 -23.19
CA PRO A 332 11.13 -30.59 -21.97
C PRO A 332 12.65 -30.39 -22.13
N VAL A 333 13.33 -30.07 -21.03
CA VAL A 333 14.78 -29.81 -21.01
C VAL A 333 15.44 -30.50 -19.83
N ASN A 334 16.39 -31.39 -20.11
CA ASN A 334 17.39 -31.84 -19.13
C ASN A 334 18.39 -30.71 -18.90
N TRP A 335 18.68 -30.39 -17.64
CA TRP A 335 19.65 -29.34 -17.28
C TRP A 335 20.65 -29.84 -16.25
N THR A 336 21.83 -29.23 -16.25
CA THR A 336 22.84 -29.35 -15.19
C THR A 336 23.39 -27.97 -14.85
N ALA A 337 23.84 -27.78 -13.62
CA ALA A 337 24.46 -26.55 -13.16
C ALA A 337 25.73 -26.84 -12.34
N ALA A 338 26.81 -26.12 -12.64
CA ALA A 338 28.08 -26.21 -11.92
C ALA A 338 28.60 -24.82 -11.57
N ALA A 339 29.06 -24.63 -10.33
CA ALA A 339 29.69 -23.39 -9.90
C ALA A 339 31.21 -23.44 -10.10
N SER A 340 31.80 -22.32 -10.54
CA SER A 340 33.24 -22.20 -10.77
C SER A 340 34.09 -22.00 -9.50
N SER A 341 33.49 -22.02 -8.31
CA SER A 341 34.17 -21.77 -7.03
C SER A 341 33.61 -22.69 -5.94
N PRO A 342 34.46 -23.30 -5.09
CA PRO A 342 34.02 -24.12 -3.95
C PRO A 342 33.32 -23.30 -2.85
N GLN A 343 33.37 -21.98 -2.92
CA GLN A 343 32.63 -21.09 -2.01
C GLN A 343 31.15 -20.99 -2.38
N VAL A 344 30.73 -21.44 -3.57
CA VAL A 344 29.33 -21.44 -4.00
C VAL A 344 28.81 -22.88 -4.07
N THR A 345 27.77 -23.17 -3.29
CA THR A 345 27.06 -24.46 -3.29
C THR A 345 25.69 -24.29 -3.91
N LEU A 346 25.25 -25.29 -4.67
CA LEU A 346 23.91 -25.37 -5.26
C LEU A 346 23.13 -26.47 -4.54
N ALA A 347 21.90 -26.19 -4.11
CA ALA A 347 21.03 -27.22 -3.53
C ALA A 347 20.65 -28.31 -4.55
N GLN A 348 20.65 -27.98 -5.85
CA GLN A 348 20.44 -28.90 -6.96
C GLN A 348 21.41 -28.56 -8.10
N SER A 349 22.09 -29.56 -8.65
CA SER A 349 23.07 -29.42 -9.75
C SER A 349 22.60 -30.04 -11.07
N GLY A 350 21.37 -30.53 -11.14
CA GLY A 350 20.75 -31.00 -12.37
C GLY A 350 19.37 -31.60 -12.17
N GLY A 351 18.63 -31.76 -13.27
CA GLY A 351 17.29 -32.31 -13.27
C GLY A 351 16.64 -32.29 -14.65
N THR A 352 15.35 -32.60 -14.70
CA THR A 352 14.51 -32.47 -15.91
C THR A 352 13.41 -31.46 -15.62
N ILE A 353 13.12 -30.58 -16.59
CA ILE A 353 12.04 -29.61 -16.52
C ILE A 353 11.09 -29.91 -17.68
N ASP A 354 9.83 -30.21 -17.38
CA ASP A 354 8.77 -30.39 -18.37
C ASP A 354 8.46 -29.07 -19.11
N ASP A 355 7.75 -29.12 -20.23
CA ASP A 355 7.45 -27.89 -20.98
C ASP A 355 6.68 -26.87 -20.13
N HIS A 356 7.13 -25.61 -20.19
CA HIS A 356 6.72 -24.51 -19.30
C HIS A 356 6.97 -24.69 -17.78
N GLY A 357 7.62 -25.78 -17.36
CA GLY A 357 8.01 -26.01 -15.98
C GLY A 357 9.04 -24.99 -15.46
N ARG A 358 9.12 -24.88 -14.12
CA ARG A 358 10.11 -24.06 -13.41
C ARG A 358 10.70 -24.84 -12.24
N VAL A 359 12.00 -24.68 -12.03
CA VAL A 359 12.73 -25.20 -10.87
C VAL A 359 13.47 -24.04 -10.22
N GLU A 360 13.30 -23.90 -8.91
CA GLU A 360 14.03 -22.93 -8.09
C GLU A 360 15.19 -23.64 -7.40
N ILE A 361 16.40 -23.12 -7.59
CA ILE A 361 17.65 -23.63 -7.03
C ILE A 361 18.13 -22.62 -5.99
N GLU A 362 18.30 -23.10 -4.76
CA GLU A 362 18.96 -22.32 -3.73
C GLU A 362 20.48 -22.32 -3.96
N VAL A 363 21.05 -21.13 -4.04
CA VAL A 363 22.48 -20.85 -4.20
C VAL A 363 23.03 -20.33 -2.88
N THR A 364 23.92 -21.09 -2.25
CA THR A 364 24.50 -20.78 -0.94
C THR A 364 25.96 -20.35 -1.08
N LEU A 365 26.32 -19.21 -0.49
CA LEU A 365 27.68 -18.73 -0.36
C LEU A 365 28.27 -19.19 0.98
N ASN A 366 29.20 -20.15 0.93
CA ASN A 366 29.92 -20.69 2.07
C ASN A 366 30.94 -19.66 2.59
N ARG A 367 30.70 -19.12 3.79
CA ARG A 367 31.55 -18.08 4.39
C ARG A 367 32.40 -18.60 5.53
N GLY A 368 33.65 -18.13 5.60
CA GLY A 368 34.50 -18.25 6.78
C GLY A 368 34.43 -17.01 7.67
N LEU A 369 35.26 -16.97 8.73
CA LEU A 369 35.33 -15.87 9.70
C LEU A 369 35.61 -14.50 9.05
N ILE A 370 36.41 -14.52 7.98
CA ILE A 370 36.67 -13.40 7.09
C ILE A 370 36.44 -13.93 5.67
N THR A 371 35.64 -13.22 4.87
CA THR A 371 35.47 -13.50 3.44
C THR A 371 35.96 -12.32 2.62
N LEU A 372 36.98 -12.59 1.81
CA LEU A 372 37.51 -11.65 0.83
C LEU A 372 36.50 -11.50 -0.33
N PRO A 373 36.44 -10.31 -0.95
CA PRO A 373 35.56 -10.08 -2.09
C PRO A 373 35.99 -10.97 -3.26
N GLY A 374 35.02 -11.47 -4.02
CA GLY A 374 35.28 -12.44 -5.07
C GLY A 374 34.15 -12.54 -6.08
N THR A 375 34.44 -13.26 -7.16
CA THR A 375 33.47 -13.58 -8.20
C THR A 375 33.52 -15.05 -8.55
N ALA A 376 32.39 -15.59 -8.97
CA ALA A 376 32.26 -16.93 -9.51
C ALA A 376 31.26 -16.91 -10.68
N THR A 377 31.19 -17.98 -11.46
CA THR A 377 30.16 -18.18 -12.46
C THR A 377 29.47 -19.51 -12.19
N ILE A 378 28.14 -19.53 -12.17
CA ILE A 378 27.41 -20.80 -12.37
C ILE A 378 27.24 -20.98 -13.87
N THR A 379 27.73 -22.08 -14.41
CA THR A 379 27.39 -22.51 -15.76
C THR A 379 26.17 -23.42 -15.68
N VAL A 380 25.05 -22.99 -16.26
CA VAL A 380 23.86 -23.80 -16.41
C VAL A 380 23.82 -24.31 -17.85
N SER A 381 23.83 -25.63 -18.06
CA SER A 381 23.74 -26.23 -19.38
C SER A 381 22.43 -26.97 -19.59
N GLY A 382 21.79 -26.78 -20.75
CA GLY A 382 20.69 -27.59 -21.23
C GLY A 382 21.19 -28.71 -22.15
N GLY A 383 20.47 -29.84 -22.20
CA GLY A 383 20.85 -31.05 -22.95
C GLY A 383 21.05 -30.90 -24.47
N THR A 384 20.77 -29.72 -25.02
CA THR A 384 21.04 -29.32 -26.41
C THR A 384 22.39 -28.62 -26.62
N GLY A 385 23.22 -28.51 -25.57
CA GLY A 385 24.47 -27.76 -25.60
C GLY A 385 24.31 -26.26 -25.36
N GLN A 386 23.10 -25.78 -25.04
CA GLN A 386 22.87 -24.40 -24.63
C GLN A 386 23.49 -24.16 -23.24
N VAL A 387 24.57 -23.39 -23.15
CA VAL A 387 25.20 -23.00 -21.88
C VAL A 387 24.86 -21.54 -21.56
N VAL A 388 24.26 -21.32 -20.40
CA VAL A 388 23.91 -20.00 -19.87
C VAL A 388 24.79 -19.71 -18.64
N PRO A 389 25.74 -18.76 -18.72
CA PRO A 389 26.52 -18.33 -17.57
C PRO A 389 25.69 -17.38 -16.68
N VAL A 390 25.75 -17.59 -15.38
CA VAL A 390 25.18 -16.72 -14.34
C VAL A 390 26.32 -16.17 -13.51
N SER A 391 26.53 -14.85 -13.53
CA SER A 391 27.60 -14.21 -12.79
C SER A 391 27.27 -14.13 -11.30
N ILE A 392 28.23 -14.45 -10.43
CA ILE A 392 28.14 -14.26 -9.00
C ILE A 392 29.23 -13.28 -8.56
N ALA A 393 28.88 -12.33 -7.70
CA ALA A 393 29.82 -11.50 -6.98
C ALA A 393 29.47 -11.43 -5.48
N TRP A 394 30.48 -11.31 -4.63
CA TRP A 394 30.30 -11.00 -3.21
C TRP A 394 31.34 -9.96 -2.75
N ASP A 395 30.88 -9.05 -1.91
CA ASP A 395 31.71 -8.01 -1.30
C ASP A 395 32.47 -8.55 -0.08
N ILE A 396 33.43 -7.80 0.46
CA ILE A 396 34.14 -8.18 1.69
C ILE A 396 33.14 -8.30 2.85
N SER A 397 33.21 -9.37 3.63
CA SER A 397 32.41 -9.48 4.85
C SER A 397 33.16 -10.16 5.99
N VAL A 398 32.96 -9.61 7.18
CA VAL A 398 33.32 -10.20 8.47
C VAL A 398 31.99 -10.66 9.09
N LEU A 399 31.99 -11.87 9.65
CA LEU A 399 30.78 -12.55 10.11
C LEU A 399 30.30 -12.00 11.46
#